data_AF-A0A0F9EBX0-F1
#
_entry.id   AF-A0A0F9EBX0-F1
#
_cell.length_a   1.000
_cell.length_b   1.000
_cell.length_c   1.000
_cell.angle_alpha   90.00
_cell.angle_beta   90.00
_cell.angle_gamma   90.00
#
_symmetry.space_group_name_H-M   'P 1'
#
loop_
_entity.id
_entity.type
_entity.pdbx_description
1 polymer ?
#
loop_
_entity_poly.entity_id
_entity_poly.type
_entity_poly.pdbx_seq_one_letter_code
_entity_poly.pdbx_strand_id
1 'polypeptide(L)' 'MSEAKLIPLSAVPSLIAELTGVWRHRATVYRWAKVGCRSLDARVVKLKTEKKMGQLFTT' A
#
# COMPACT_ATOMS: atom_id res chain seq x y z
N MET A 1 -0.81 -8.99 21.70
CA MET A 1 -1.13 -8.16 20.51
C MET A 1 -0.79 -9.00 19.30
N SER A 2 -1.76 -9.30 18.43
CA SER A 2 -1.51 -10.07 17.21
C SER A 2 -0.48 -9.35 16.35
N GLU A 3 0.63 -10.01 16.01
CA GLU A 3 1.60 -9.47 15.05
C GLU A 3 0.84 -9.13 13.76
N ALA A 4 0.78 -7.84 13.42
CA ALA A 4 0.17 -7.43 12.16
C ALA A 4 0.97 -8.09 11.02
N LYS A 5 0.30 -8.95 10.25
CA LYS A 5 0.93 -9.71 9.17
C LYS A 5 1.48 -8.73 8.14
N LEU A 6 2.79 -8.74 7.96
CA LEU A 6 3.47 -7.85 7.02
C LEU A 6 3.22 -8.30 5.59
N ILE A 7 2.72 -7.38 4.77
CA ILE A 7 2.42 -7.59 3.37
C ILE A 7 3.52 -6.91 2.54
N PRO A 8 4.24 -7.64 1.66
CA PRO A 8 5.16 -7.00 0.73
C PRO A 8 4.45 -5.95 -0.12
N LEU A 9 5.00 -4.74 -0.21
CA LEU A 9 4.39 -3.64 -0.97
C LEU A 9 4.20 -3.98 -2.46
N SER A 10 5.01 -4.91 -2.99
CA SER A 10 4.92 -5.44 -4.34
C SER A 10 3.67 -6.31 -4.60
N ALA A 11 3.05 -6.86 -3.55
CA ALA A 11 1.85 -7.71 -3.62
C ALA A 11 0.54 -6.91 -3.48
N VAL A 12 0.62 -5.67 -3.00
CA VAL A 12 -0.54 -4.78 -2.79
C VAL A 12 -1.37 -4.52 -4.05
N PRO A 13 -0.79 -4.35 -5.27
CA PRO A 13 -1.58 -4.26 -6.50
C PRO A 13 -2.59 -5.39 -6.71
N SER A 14 -2.17 -6.63 -6.49
CA SER A 14 -3.02 -7.81 -6.65
C SER A 14 -4.13 -7.82 -5.62
N LEU A 15 -3.81 -7.52 -4.35
CA LEU A 15 -4.81 -7.40 -3.28
C LEU A 15 -5.86 -6.32 -3.56
N ILE A 16 -5.45 -5.15 -4.06
CA ILE A 16 -6.40 -4.09 -4.44
C ILE A 16 -7.31 -4.57 -5.57
N ALA A 17 -6.75 -5.26 -6.57
CA ALA A 17 -7.53 -5.78 -7.68
C ALA A 17 -8.53 -6.85 -7.23
N GLU A 18 -8.14 -7.74 -6.32
CA GLU A 18 -9.04 -8.75 -5.72
C GLU A 18 -10.18 -8.11 -4.92
N LEU A 19 -9.89 -7.05 -4.15
CA LEU A 19 -10.88 -6.40 -3.29
C LEU A 19 -11.82 -5.44 -4.05
N THR A 20 -11.33 -4.78 -5.09
CA THR A 20 -12.04 -3.67 -5.75
C THR A 20 -12.37 -3.92 -7.21
N GLY A 21 -11.85 -5.00 -7.81
CA GLY A 21 -11.90 -5.23 -9.26
C GLY A 21 -11.02 -4.30 -10.08
N VAL A 22 -10.29 -3.37 -9.45
CA VAL A 22 -9.51 -2.34 -10.14
C VAL A 22 -8.01 -2.61 -9.99
N TRP A 23 -7.35 -2.85 -11.13
CA TRP A 23 -5.90 -2.96 -11.15
C TRP A 23 -5.21 -1.61 -10.90
N ARG A 24 -4.16 -1.61 -10.07
CA ARG A 24 -3.30 -0.44 -9.83
C ARG A 24 -1.86 -0.77 -10.15
N HIS A 25 -1.19 0.12 -10.88
CA HIS A 25 0.22 -0.08 -11.19
C HIS A 25 1.08 -0.01 -9.92
N ARG A 26 2.17 -0.79 -9.86
CA ARG A 26 3.11 -0.77 -8.72
C ARG A 26 3.58 0.64 -8.39
N ALA A 27 3.91 1.43 -9.42
CA ALA A 27 4.34 2.82 -9.25
C ALA A 27 3.30 3.68 -8.49
N THR A 28 2.00 3.44 -8.71
CA THR A 28 0.92 4.15 -8.02
C THR A 28 0.88 3.81 -6.53
N VAL A 29 0.99 2.52 -6.19
CA VAL A 29 1.03 2.07 -4.79
C VAL A 29 2.27 2.61 -4.07
N TYR A 30 3.44 2.58 -4.72
CA TYR A 30 4.67 3.14 -4.16
C TYR A 30 4.55 4.66 -3.99
N ARG A 31 3.88 5.36 -4.89
CA ARG A 31 3.57 6.79 -4.74
C ARG A 31 2.67 7.02 -3.52
N TRP A 32 1.66 6.19 -3.27
CA TRP A 32 0.83 6.29 -2.07
C TRP A 32 1.61 6.06 -0.78
N ALA A 33 2.58 5.13 -0.79
CA ALA A 33 3.50 4.96 0.34
C ALA A 33 4.43 6.18 0.54
N LYS A 34 4.85 6.85 -0.54
CA LYS A 34 5.77 8.00 -0.47
C LYS A 34 5.07 9.31 -0.09
N VAL A 35 4.01 9.66 -0.81
CA VAL A 35 3.33 10.97 -0.74
C VAL A 35 1.86 10.90 -0.32
N GLY A 36 1.29 9.69 -0.22
CA GLY A 36 -0.12 9.49 0.09
C GLY A 36 -1.04 9.43 -1.12
N CYS A 37 -2.27 9.01 -0.87
CA CYS A 37 -3.40 9.00 -1.80
C CYS A 37 -4.42 10.03 -1.34
N ARG A 38 -5.01 10.79 -2.27
CA ARG A 38 -6.05 11.76 -1.95
C ARG A 38 -7.41 11.08 -1.96
N SER A 39 -8.14 11.14 -0.86
CA SER A 39 -9.53 10.69 -0.79
C SER A 39 -10.49 11.73 -1.37
N LEU A 40 -11.75 11.34 -1.54
CA LEU A 40 -12.80 12.18 -2.13
C LEU A 40 -13.05 13.48 -1.34
N ASP A 41 -12.82 13.44 -0.03
CA ASP A 41 -12.93 14.58 0.88
C ASP A 41 -11.62 15.39 1.00
N ALA A 42 -10.73 15.27 0.00
CA ALA A 42 -9.45 15.94 -0.09
C ALA A 42 -8.42 15.61 1.01
N ARG A 43 -8.67 14.64 1.90
CA ARG A 43 -7.67 14.17 2.87
C ARG A 43 -6.58 13.37 2.16
N VAL A 44 -5.35 13.44 2.69
CA VAL A 44 -4.23 12.64 2.19
C VAL A 44 -4.01 11.46 3.13
N VAL A 45 -4.28 10.26 2.64
CA VAL A 45 -4.08 9.00 3.38
C VAL A 45 -2.78 8.37 2.91
N LYS A 46 -1.83 8.20 3.81
CA LYS A 46 -0.51 7.62 3.49
C LYS A 46 -0.46 6.16 3.92
N LEU A 47 -0.01 5.30 3.01
CA LEU A 47 0.21 3.90 3.33
C LEU A 47 1.38 3.80 4.32
N LYS A 48 1.16 3.19 5.48
CA LYS A 48 2.24 2.96 6.44
C LYS A 48 3.15 1.87 5.89
N THR A 49 4.44 2.17 5.79
CA THR A 49 5.43 1.21 5.31
C THR A 49 6.63 1.10 6.24
N GLU A 50 7.21 -0.10 6.25
CA GLU A 50 8.47 -0.38 6.93
C GLU A 50 9.44 -1.07 5.97
N LYS A 51 10.75 -0.86 6.17
CA LYS A 51 11.80 -1.49 5.35
C LYS A 51 12.46 -2.62 6.13
N LYS A 52 12.43 -3.83 5.58
CA LYS A 52 13.09 -5.03 6.14
C LYS A 52 13.82 -5.78 5.03
N MET A 53 15.08 -6.16 5.28
CA MET A 53 15.92 -6.90 4.32
C MET A 53 15.94 -6.28 2.90
N GLY A 54 15.95 -4.93 2.82
CA GLY A 54 15.94 -4.21 1.54
C GLY A 54 14.58 -4.10 0.84
N GLN A 55 13.52 -4.71 1.37
CA GLN A 55 12.16 -4.68 0.81
C GLN A 55 11.22 -3.79 1.65
N LEU A 56 10.18 -3.26 1.01
CA LEU A 56 9.13 -2.46 1.67
C LEU A 56 7.93 -3.34 1.98
N PHE A 57 7.42 -3.21 3.20
CA PHE A 57 6.23 -3.92 3.69
C PHE A 57 5.19 -2.92 4.19
N THR A 58 3.93 -3.35 4.25
CA THR A 58 2.80 -2.65 4.83
C THR A 58 1.99 -3.58 5.73
N THR A 59 1.06 -3.04 6.51
CA THR A 59 0.21 -3.76 7.47
C THR A 59 -1.26 -3.53 7.15
#